data_AF-A0AAE0Y927-F1
#
_entry.id   AF-A0AAE0Y927-F1
#
_cell.length_a   1.000
_cell.length_b   1.000
_cell.length_c   1.000
_cell.angle_alpha   90.00
_cell.angle_beta   90.00
_cell.angle_gamma   90.00
#
_symmetry.space_group_name_H-M   'P 1'
#
loop_
_entity.id
_entity.type
_entity.pdbx_description
1 polymer ?
#
loop_
_entity_poly.entity_id
_entity_poly.type
_entity_poly.pdbx_seq_one_letter_code
_entity_poly.pdbx_strand_id
1 'polypeptide(L)'
;MKDTKRGLETVELATEGLLAINRCGLQGKLKVWCLQFMLIPKLLWPLLVYGICSTTVEAIEAKINKFTRRWLGVPPGLTDVAMYCRKAKLRLPLKSILEEYKCGKARLLSMLEDPEDPIVKTVQPTIKTGRKWKVVEAVDEAKECLKIKEVIGQTQTDRKGLGSSTAKWWSKAEGKEKRDMVINEIRLNEDSRRVQKAVQQPQQGQWTNWDNALQKSLTWNEIWHMAPLRISFLIRSVYDLLPSNANLVRWGKKEDPTCPLCQGRQTTEHVLSSCKIALSQGRYTWRHNRVLQELAAIISTAN
;
A
#
# COMPACT_ATOMS: atom_id res chain seq x y z
N MET A 1 3.28 -33.67 -11.66
CA MET A 1 2.38 -32.69 -12.32
C MET A 1 3.20 -31.43 -12.62
N LYS A 2 3.18 -30.84 -13.82
CA LYS A 2 4.06 -29.71 -14.18
C LYS A 2 3.65 -28.41 -13.49
N ASP A 3 4.61 -27.64 -12.96
CA ASP A 3 4.40 -26.36 -12.27
C ASP A 3 3.59 -25.33 -13.11
N THR A 4 3.73 -25.37 -14.43
CA THR A 4 2.96 -24.51 -15.35
C THR A 4 1.44 -24.72 -15.20
N LYS A 5 1.00 -25.97 -15.03
CA LYS A 5 -0.42 -26.29 -14.85
C LYS A 5 -0.94 -25.74 -13.53
N ARG A 6 -0.15 -25.86 -12.45
CA ARG A 6 -0.47 -25.26 -11.14
C ARG A 6 -0.55 -23.74 -11.18
N GLY A 7 0.29 -23.10 -12.00
CA GLY A 7 0.21 -21.67 -12.26
C GLY A 7 -1.14 -21.26 -12.87
N LEU A 8 -1.60 -21.97 -13.90
CA LEU A 8 -2.90 -21.74 -14.54
C LEU A 8 -4.07 -21.96 -13.56
N GLU A 9 -4.05 -23.07 -12.82
CA GLU A 9 -5.06 -23.39 -11.79
C GLU A 9 -5.12 -22.29 -10.72
N THR A 10 -3.98 -21.73 -10.32
CA THR A 10 -3.93 -20.63 -9.33
C THR A 10 -4.51 -19.33 -9.89
N VAL A 11 -4.30 -19.05 -11.18
CA VAL A 11 -4.89 -17.88 -11.85
C VAL A 11 -6.41 -18.02 -11.96
N GLU A 12 -6.89 -19.22 -12.29
CA GLU A 12 -8.31 -19.54 -12.35
C GLU A 12 -8.96 -19.41 -10.98
N LEU A 13 -8.36 -20.01 -9.95
CA LEU A 13 -8.79 -19.87 -8.55
C LEU A 13 -8.88 -18.39 -8.12
N ALA A 14 -7.90 -17.58 -8.50
CA ALA A 14 -7.93 -16.14 -8.22
C ALA A 14 -9.09 -15.44 -8.94
N THR A 15 -9.34 -15.78 -10.20
CA THR A 15 -10.44 -15.22 -10.99
C THR A 15 -11.80 -15.62 -10.42
N GLU A 16 -12.02 -16.90 -10.12
CA GLU A 16 -13.25 -17.38 -9.51
C GLU A 16 -13.51 -16.74 -8.14
N GLY A 17 -12.49 -16.68 -7.28
CA GLY A 17 -12.58 -16.05 -5.97
C GLY A 17 -12.95 -14.57 -6.06
N LEU A 18 -12.34 -13.82 -6.99
CA LEU A 18 -12.68 -12.42 -7.23
C LEU A 18 -14.11 -12.25 -7.74
N LEU A 19 -14.56 -13.10 -8.66
CA LEU A 19 -15.94 -13.08 -9.18
C LEU A 19 -16.95 -13.43 -8.09
N ALA A 20 -16.65 -14.42 -7.25
CA ALA A 20 -17.49 -14.79 -6.10
C ALA A 20 -17.65 -13.60 -5.14
N ILE A 21 -16.56 -12.99 -4.69
CA ILE A 21 -16.59 -11.80 -3.82
C ILE A 21 -17.34 -10.65 -4.50
N ASN A 22 -17.14 -10.46 -5.81
CA ASN A 22 -17.81 -9.40 -6.55
C ASN A 22 -19.34 -9.58 -6.60
N ARG A 23 -19.82 -10.83 -6.72
CA ARG A 23 -21.24 -11.18 -6.74
C ARG A 23 -21.91 -11.07 -5.37
N CYS A 24 -21.15 -11.10 -4.27
CA CYS A 24 -21.72 -10.91 -2.93
C CYS A 24 -22.41 -9.53 -2.81
N GLY A 25 -23.52 -9.45 -2.06
CA GLY A 25 -24.24 -8.21 -1.76
C GLY A 25 -23.52 -7.26 -0.79
N LEU A 26 -22.27 -7.56 -0.42
CA LEU A 26 -21.49 -6.78 0.53
C LEU A 26 -21.12 -5.40 -0.01
N GLN A 27 -20.98 -4.43 0.90
CA GLN A 27 -20.39 -3.14 0.59
C GLN A 27 -18.94 -3.29 0.11
N GLY A 28 -18.50 -2.37 -0.75
CA GLY A 28 -17.18 -2.44 -1.37
C GLY A 28 -16.00 -2.58 -0.38
N LYS A 29 -15.99 -1.82 0.71
CA LYS A 29 -14.97 -1.93 1.78
C LYS A 29 -14.90 -3.34 2.41
N LEU A 30 -16.04 -4.02 2.56
CA LEU A 30 -16.12 -5.38 3.09
C LEU A 30 -15.63 -6.41 2.06
N LYS A 31 -15.89 -6.18 0.76
CA LYS A 31 -15.33 -7.01 -0.31
C LYS A 31 -13.80 -6.97 -0.34
N VAL A 32 -13.22 -5.77 -0.14
CA VAL A 32 -11.76 -5.62 -0.05
C VAL A 32 -11.22 -6.33 1.21
N TRP A 33 -11.97 -6.32 2.31
CA TRP A 33 -11.62 -7.09 3.51
C TRP A 33 -11.60 -8.60 3.23
N CYS A 34 -12.65 -9.15 2.60
CA CYS A 34 -12.69 -10.56 2.19
C CYS A 34 -11.52 -10.93 1.27
N LEU A 35 -11.17 -10.05 0.32
CA LEU A 35 -9.99 -10.24 -0.52
C LEU A 35 -8.72 -10.38 0.33
N GLN A 36 -8.51 -9.49 1.30
CA GLN A 36 -7.29 -9.41 2.08
C GLN A 36 -7.12 -10.54 3.09
N PHE A 37 -8.22 -11.00 3.69
CA PHE A 37 -8.18 -11.98 4.78
C PHE A 37 -8.70 -13.37 4.42
N MET A 38 -9.34 -13.55 3.26
CA MET A 38 -9.80 -14.86 2.79
C MET A 38 -9.10 -15.28 1.50
N LEU A 39 -9.21 -14.47 0.44
CA LEU A 39 -8.72 -14.87 -0.88
C LEU A 39 -7.19 -14.83 -0.97
N ILE A 40 -6.54 -13.75 -0.55
CA ILE A 40 -5.07 -13.64 -0.61
C ILE A 40 -4.40 -14.77 0.18
N PRO A 41 -4.77 -15.07 1.45
CA PRO A 41 -4.21 -16.21 2.17
C PRO A 41 -4.40 -17.55 1.44
N LYS A 42 -5.58 -17.79 0.85
CA LYS A 42 -5.86 -18.99 0.06
C LYS A 42 -4.94 -19.09 -1.17
N LEU A 43 -4.66 -17.97 -1.85
CA LEU A 43 -3.78 -17.93 -3.02
C LEU A 43 -2.29 -18.02 -2.64
N LEU A 44 -1.89 -17.53 -1.47
CA LEU A 44 -0.49 -17.59 -1.05
C LEU A 44 0.01 -19.02 -0.82
N TRP A 45 -0.86 -19.95 -0.44
CA TRP A 45 -0.48 -21.34 -0.24
C TRP A 45 0.07 -22.03 -1.50
N PRO A 46 -0.68 -22.13 -2.62
CA PRO A 46 -0.14 -22.72 -3.86
C PRO A 46 1.05 -21.92 -4.40
N LEU A 47 1.06 -20.60 -4.23
CA LEU A 47 2.18 -19.75 -4.64
C LEU A 47 3.47 -20.03 -3.86
N LEU A 48 3.35 -20.37 -2.57
CA LEU A 48 4.48 -20.75 -1.73
C LEU A 48 5.03 -22.12 -2.14
N VAL A 49 4.14 -23.11 -2.29
CA VAL A 49 4.50 -24.52 -2.52
C VAL A 49 5.06 -24.76 -3.93
N TYR A 50 4.43 -24.20 -4.96
CA TYR A 50 4.80 -24.49 -6.35
C TYR A 50 5.81 -23.50 -6.93
N GLY A 51 6.54 -23.92 -7.97
CA GLY A 51 7.50 -23.11 -8.72
C GLY A 51 6.85 -22.10 -9.66
N ILE A 52 5.85 -21.35 -9.20
CA ILE A 52 5.09 -20.38 -10.01
C ILE A 52 5.94 -19.12 -10.25
N CYS A 53 6.02 -18.65 -11.49
CA CYS A 53 6.82 -17.48 -11.85
C CYS A 53 6.22 -16.18 -11.31
N SER A 54 7.07 -15.20 -10.97
CA SER A 54 6.65 -13.87 -10.54
C SER A 54 5.74 -13.14 -11.54
N THR A 55 5.92 -13.36 -12.85
CA THR A 55 5.07 -12.79 -13.91
C THR A 55 3.62 -13.27 -13.84
N THR A 56 3.38 -14.52 -13.43
CA THR A 56 2.03 -15.05 -13.19
C THR A 56 1.38 -14.36 -11.99
N VAL A 57 2.15 -14.12 -10.93
CA VAL A 57 1.68 -13.41 -9.73
C VAL A 57 1.36 -11.95 -10.04
N GLU A 58 2.15 -11.28 -10.87
CA GLU A 58 1.86 -9.93 -11.37
C GLU A 58 0.53 -9.87 -12.15
N ALA A 59 0.24 -10.88 -12.98
CA ALA A 59 -1.03 -10.97 -13.69
C ALA A 59 -2.22 -11.16 -12.73
N ILE A 60 -2.04 -11.93 -11.66
CA ILE A 60 -3.05 -12.07 -10.59
C ILE A 60 -3.24 -10.73 -9.88
N GLU A 61 -2.16 -10.05 -9.51
CA GLU A 61 -2.21 -8.74 -8.84
C GLU A 61 -2.89 -7.68 -9.71
N ALA A 62 -2.65 -7.67 -11.02
CA ALA A 62 -3.33 -6.76 -11.95
C ALA A 62 -4.87 -6.97 -11.94
N LYS A 63 -5.33 -8.23 -11.90
CA LYS A 63 -6.76 -8.56 -11.74
C LYS A 63 -7.28 -8.08 -10.39
N ILE A 64 -6.59 -8.38 -9.30
CA ILE A 64 -6.93 -7.94 -7.94
C ILE A 64 -7.06 -6.41 -7.88
N ASN A 65 -6.13 -5.68 -8.48
CA ASN A 65 -6.12 -4.23 -8.51
C ASN A 65 -7.36 -3.65 -9.20
N LYS A 66 -7.80 -4.25 -10.32
CA LYS A 66 -9.02 -3.84 -11.03
C LYS A 66 -10.25 -3.95 -10.13
N PHE A 67 -10.43 -5.09 -9.46
CA PHE A 67 -11.56 -5.29 -8.54
C PHE A 67 -11.47 -4.39 -7.32
N THR A 68 -10.28 -4.25 -6.72
CA THR A 68 -10.08 -3.42 -5.53
C THR A 68 -10.40 -1.95 -5.81
N ARG A 69 -9.95 -1.40 -6.95
CA ARG A 69 -10.30 -0.03 -7.35
C ARG A 69 -11.80 0.14 -7.52
N ARG A 70 -12.47 -0.82 -8.17
CA ARG A 70 -13.94 -0.83 -8.32
C ARG A 70 -14.64 -0.84 -6.96
N TRP A 71 -14.22 -1.70 -6.04
CA TRP A 71 -14.85 -1.84 -4.73
C TRP A 71 -14.58 -0.64 -3.80
N LEU A 72 -13.42 0.00 -3.91
CA LEU A 72 -13.13 1.25 -3.19
C LEU A 72 -13.79 2.48 -3.84
N GLY A 73 -14.43 2.33 -5.01
CA GLY A 73 -15.08 3.42 -5.73
C GLY A 73 -14.09 4.45 -6.27
N VAL A 74 -12.86 4.04 -6.58
CA VAL A 74 -11.77 4.89 -7.10
C VAL A 74 -11.56 4.61 -8.60
N PRO A 75 -11.04 5.57 -9.39
CA PRO A 75 -10.92 5.39 -10.83
C PRO A 75 -9.90 4.29 -11.19
N PRO A 76 -10.06 3.63 -12.36
CA PRO A 76 -9.16 2.56 -12.79
C PRO A 76 -7.70 3.02 -12.97
N GLY A 77 -7.49 4.31 -13.25
CA GLY A 77 -6.17 4.92 -13.40
C GLY A 77 -5.43 5.22 -12.09
N LEU A 78 -5.99 4.89 -10.91
CA LEU A 78 -5.30 5.05 -9.63
C LEU A 78 -4.03 4.18 -9.59
N THR A 79 -2.90 4.79 -9.24
CA THR A 79 -1.62 4.10 -9.09
C THR A 79 -1.68 3.02 -8.01
N ASP A 80 -1.03 1.88 -8.25
CA ASP A 80 -0.86 0.79 -7.27
C ASP A 80 -0.04 1.22 -6.04
N VAL A 81 0.82 2.22 -6.20
CA VAL A 81 1.54 2.89 -5.11
C VAL A 81 0.56 3.37 -4.03
N ALA A 82 -0.58 3.91 -4.43
CA ALA A 82 -1.61 4.39 -3.51
C ALA A 82 -2.23 3.28 -2.65
N MET A 83 -2.18 2.05 -3.15
CA MET A 83 -2.78 0.90 -2.50
C MET A 83 -1.81 0.23 -1.53
N TYR A 84 -0.54 0.13 -1.90
CA TYR A 84 0.42 -0.77 -1.23
C TYR A 84 1.63 -0.09 -0.61
N CYS A 85 1.93 1.18 -0.93
CA CYS A 85 3.11 1.86 -0.41
C CYS A 85 2.94 2.22 1.07
N ARG A 86 3.78 1.67 1.96
CA ARG A 86 3.74 2.02 3.38
C ARG A 86 4.28 3.41 3.68
N LYS A 87 5.09 3.99 2.78
CA LYS A 87 5.66 5.36 2.91
C LYS A 87 4.74 6.46 2.36
N ALA A 88 3.63 6.10 1.70
CA ALA A 88 2.69 7.08 1.17
C ALA A 88 2.03 7.92 2.27
N LYS A 89 1.72 9.19 2.00
CA LYS A 89 1.05 10.07 2.99
C LYS A 89 -0.31 9.53 3.45
N LEU A 90 -1.01 8.81 2.58
CA LEU A 90 -2.16 7.99 2.95
C LEU A 90 -1.77 6.51 2.84
N ARG A 91 -1.66 5.84 3.98
CA ARG A 91 -1.39 4.41 4.03
C ARG A 91 -2.70 3.64 4.18
N LEU A 92 -3.00 2.78 3.22
CA LEU A 92 -4.11 1.83 3.30
C LEU A 92 -3.64 0.52 3.96
N PRO A 93 -4.50 -0.20 4.68
CA PRO A 93 -4.15 -1.47 5.31
C PRO A 93 -4.28 -2.64 4.32
N LEU A 94 -3.73 -2.47 3.11
CA LEU A 94 -3.77 -3.46 2.04
C LEU A 94 -2.39 -4.12 1.86
N LYS A 95 -2.40 -5.43 1.66
CA LYS A 95 -1.22 -6.21 1.28
C LYS A 95 -1.23 -6.45 -0.23
N SER A 96 -0.06 -6.34 -0.83
CA SER A 96 0.23 -6.74 -2.21
C SER A 96 0.47 -8.24 -2.23
N ILE A 97 -0.24 -8.97 -3.11
CA ILE A 97 -0.02 -10.42 -3.26
C ILE A 97 1.38 -10.71 -3.81
N LEU A 98 1.90 -9.82 -4.67
CA LEU A 98 3.24 -9.96 -5.23
C LEU A 98 4.30 -9.80 -4.15
N GLU A 99 4.14 -8.81 -3.27
CA GLU A 99 5.05 -8.62 -2.15
C GLU A 99 5.01 -9.78 -1.17
N GLU A 100 3.82 -10.26 -0.78
CA GLU A 100 3.69 -11.41 0.12
C GLU A 100 4.22 -12.69 -0.52
N TYR A 101 4.08 -12.86 -1.84
CA TYR A 101 4.72 -13.94 -2.60
C TYR A 101 6.25 -13.87 -2.50
N LYS A 102 6.85 -12.69 -2.75
CA LYS A 102 8.31 -12.50 -2.65
C LYS A 102 8.82 -12.78 -1.23
N CYS A 103 8.13 -12.24 -0.22
CA CYS A 103 8.45 -12.48 1.19
C CYS A 103 8.31 -13.95 1.56
N GLY A 104 7.27 -14.64 1.07
CA GLY A 104 7.06 -16.06 1.29
C GLY A 104 8.16 -16.92 0.68
N LYS A 105 8.56 -16.63 -0.57
CA LYS A 105 9.69 -17.32 -1.22
C LYS A 105 11.02 -17.05 -0.52
N ALA A 106 11.29 -15.82 -0.12
CA ALA A 106 12.49 -15.48 0.65
C ALA A 106 12.52 -16.19 2.00
N ARG A 107 11.38 -16.22 2.72
CA ARG A 107 11.25 -16.97 3.97
C ARG A 107 11.53 -18.45 3.79
N LEU A 108 10.99 -19.06 2.73
CA LEU A 108 11.23 -20.45 2.39
C LEU A 108 12.72 -20.68 2.08
N LEU A 109 13.36 -19.80 1.31
CA LEU A 109 14.79 -19.92 1.02
C LEU A 109 15.63 -19.90 2.31
N SER A 110 15.41 -18.92 3.17
CA SER A 110 16.16 -18.81 4.43
C SER A 110 15.85 -19.94 5.42
N MET A 111 14.72 -20.65 5.28
CA MET A 111 14.45 -21.88 6.04
C MET A 111 15.24 -23.08 5.50
N LEU A 112 15.55 -23.08 4.20
CA LEU A 112 16.30 -24.14 3.52
C LEU A 112 17.83 -23.94 3.60
N GLU A 113 18.30 -22.74 3.95
CA GLU A 113 19.73 -22.45 4.18
C GLU A 113 20.26 -23.09 5.48
N ASP A 114 19.47 -23.02 6.56
CA ASP A 114 19.78 -23.63 7.86
C ASP A 114 18.73 -24.69 8.25
N PRO A 115 18.59 -25.81 7.51
CA PRO A 115 17.60 -26.82 7.83
C PRO A 115 18.06 -27.65 9.03
N GLU A 116 17.13 -27.98 9.94
CA GLU A 116 17.39 -28.91 11.04
C GLU A 116 17.40 -30.37 10.53
N ASP A 117 16.59 -30.66 9.50
CA ASP A 117 16.38 -32.00 8.93
C ASP A 117 17.57 -32.46 8.06
N PRO A 118 18.21 -33.61 8.37
CA PRO A 118 19.30 -34.18 7.58
C PRO A 118 18.96 -34.45 6.12
N ILE A 119 17.72 -34.86 5.80
CA ILE A 119 17.30 -35.18 4.43
C ILE A 119 17.31 -33.91 3.58
N VAL A 120 16.83 -32.80 4.14
CA VAL A 120 16.80 -31.51 3.46
C VAL A 120 18.21 -31.00 3.20
N LYS A 121 19.15 -31.21 4.14
CA LYS A 121 20.59 -30.90 3.96
C LYS A 121 21.20 -31.64 2.76
N THR A 122 20.82 -32.91 2.57
CA THR A 122 21.31 -33.72 1.45
C THR A 122 20.70 -33.31 0.12
N VAL A 123 19.39 -33.04 0.07
CA VAL A 123 18.67 -32.76 -1.19
C VAL A 123 18.90 -31.35 -1.71
N GLN A 124 19.08 -30.35 -0.84
CA GLN A 124 19.25 -28.93 -1.19
C GLN A 124 18.26 -28.43 -2.25
N PRO A 125 16.95 -28.42 -1.95
CA PRO A 125 15.93 -28.11 -2.94
C PRO A 125 16.06 -26.68 -3.46
N THR A 126 16.02 -26.53 -4.78
CA THR A 126 16.11 -25.23 -5.45
C THR A 126 14.73 -24.59 -5.62
N ILE A 127 14.60 -23.33 -5.18
CA ILE A 127 13.35 -22.58 -5.31
C ILE A 127 13.27 -21.92 -6.68
N LYS A 128 12.24 -22.27 -7.45
CA LYS A 128 11.96 -21.67 -8.76
C LYS A 128 11.01 -20.48 -8.63
N THR A 129 11.44 -19.31 -9.10
CA THR A 129 10.63 -18.06 -9.11
C THR A 129 10.52 -17.40 -10.50
N GLY A 130 11.03 -18.07 -11.54
CA GLY A 130 11.08 -17.59 -12.91
C GLY A 130 12.31 -16.74 -13.23
N ARG A 131 12.35 -16.16 -14.43
CA ARG A 131 13.52 -15.37 -14.92
C ARG A 131 13.53 -13.92 -14.46
N LYS A 132 12.34 -13.29 -14.34
CA LYS A 132 12.21 -11.85 -14.05
C LYS A 132 12.64 -11.45 -12.64
N TRP A 133 12.47 -12.35 -11.68
CA TRP A 133 12.84 -12.11 -10.28
C TRP A 133 13.32 -13.42 -9.68
N LYS A 134 14.54 -13.41 -9.16
CA LYS A 134 15.15 -14.56 -8.49
C LYS A 134 15.19 -14.31 -6.99
N VAL A 135 14.71 -15.29 -6.22
CA VAL A 135 14.69 -15.19 -4.76
C VAL A 135 16.09 -15.14 -4.16
N VAL A 136 17.04 -15.89 -4.72
CA VAL A 136 18.43 -15.96 -4.22
C VAL A 136 19.09 -14.58 -4.29
N GLU A 137 19.07 -13.95 -5.48
CA GLU A 137 19.61 -12.60 -5.69
C GLU A 137 18.97 -11.58 -4.74
N ALA A 138 17.65 -11.63 -4.55
CA ALA A 138 16.95 -10.70 -3.67
C ALA A 138 17.27 -10.92 -2.17
N VAL A 139 17.50 -12.16 -1.75
CA VAL A 139 17.91 -12.49 -0.38
C VAL A 139 19.36 -12.09 -0.14
N ASP A 140 20.25 -12.31 -1.10
CA ASP A 140 21.66 -11.91 -1.01
C ASP A 140 21.80 -10.39 -0.96
N GLU A 141 21.10 -9.66 -1.84
CA GLU A 141 21.04 -8.19 -1.79
C GLU A 141 20.55 -7.69 -0.43
N ALA A 142 19.49 -8.31 0.12
CA ALA A 142 18.98 -7.97 1.44
C ALA A 142 20.00 -8.24 2.56
N LYS A 143 20.72 -9.36 2.52
CA LYS A 143 21.79 -9.68 3.48
C LYS A 143 22.93 -8.67 3.40
N GLU A 144 23.36 -8.29 2.20
CA GLU A 144 24.41 -7.28 2.02
C GLU A 144 23.96 -5.89 2.52
N CYS A 145 22.73 -5.47 2.22
CA CYS A 145 22.18 -4.23 2.77
C CYS A 145 22.18 -4.22 4.31
N LEU A 146 21.86 -5.36 4.95
CA LEU A 146 21.89 -5.48 6.41
C LEU A 146 23.31 -5.37 6.98
N LYS A 147 24.30 -5.98 6.33
CA LYS A 147 25.72 -5.82 6.70
C LYS A 147 26.18 -4.37 6.57
N ILE A 148 25.80 -3.69 5.48
CA ILE A 148 26.13 -2.27 5.26
C ILE A 148 25.50 -1.40 6.36
N LYS A 149 24.23 -1.63 6.72
CA LYS A 149 23.56 -0.90 7.81
C LYS A 149 24.24 -1.12 9.16
N GLU A 150 24.74 -2.32 9.41
CA GLU A 150 25.52 -2.62 10.61
C GLU A 150 26.86 -1.86 10.63
N VAL A 151 27.57 -1.77 9.50
CA VAL A 151 28.80 -0.97 9.38
C VAL A 151 28.55 0.53 9.58
N ILE A 152 27.46 1.06 9.00
CA ILE A 152 27.05 2.45 9.19
C ILE A 152 26.72 2.73 10.67
N GLY A 153 26.25 1.73 11.40
CA GLY A 153 25.86 1.84 12.79
C GLY A 153 24.53 2.59 12.98
N GLN A 154 24.23 2.93 14.23
CA GLN A 154 23.04 3.72 14.54
C GLN A 154 23.26 5.18 14.17
N THR A 155 22.43 5.69 13.27
CA THR A 155 22.34 7.12 12.98
C THR A 155 21.19 7.75 13.77
N GLN A 156 21.32 9.04 14.07
CA GLN A 156 20.24 9.79 14.68
C GLN A 156 19.11 9.97 13.65
N THR A 157 18.03 9.22 13.82
CA THR A 157 16.85 9.27 12.93
C THR A 157 15.72 10.14 13.49
N ASP A 158 15.76 10.43 14.78
CA ASP A 158 14.77 11.26 15.47
C ASP A 158 15.43 12.22 16.46
N ARG A 159 14.60 12.98 17.18
CA ARG A 159 15.05 13.95 18.19
C ARG A 159 15.27 13.29 19.57
N LYS A 160 15.18 11.96 19.69
CA LYS A 160 15.34 11.25 20.98
C LYS A 160 16.80 11.00 21.35
N GLY A 161 17.73 11.26 20.43
CA GLY A 161 19.17 11.12 20.65
C GLY A 161 19.70 9.71 20.38
N LEU A 162 21.02 9.61 20.25
CA LEU A 162 21.73 8.34 20.06
C LEU A 162 21.56 7.46 21.31
N GLY A 163 21.34 6.15 21.12
CA GLY A 163 21.15 5.18 22.21
C GLY A 163 19.72 5.06 22.75
N SER A 164 18.78 5.91 22.33
CA SER A 164 17.36 5.79 22.75
C SER A 164 16.65 4.55 22.17
N SER A 165 17.19 3.93 21.13
CA SER A 165 16.60 2.75 20.50
C SER A 165 17.54 1.54 20.61
N THR A 166 16.97 0.36 20.88
CA THR A 166 17.71 -0.90 20.88
C THR A 166 18.00 -1.30 19.43
N ALA A 167 19.25 -1.19 18.98
CA ALA A 167 19.66 -1.69 17.68
C ALA A 167 19.60 -3.21 17.63
N LYS A 168 19.01 -3.72 16.54
CA LYS A 168 19.14 -5.11 16.14
C LYS A 168 20.29 -5.22 15.16
N TRP A 169 21.30 -5.99 15.53
CA TRP A 169 22.53 -6.16 14.77
C TRP A 169 22.44 -7.46 13.97
N TRP A 170 22.80 -7.41 12.69
CA TRP A 170 22.72 -8.57 11.82
C TRP A 170 23.69 -9.68 12.25
N SER A 171 24.90 -9.31 12.67
CA SER A 171 25.91 -10.24 13.20
C SER A 171 25.47 -10.98 14.46
N LYS A 172 24.62 -10.36 15.29
CA LYS A 172 24.13 -10.92 16.56
C LYS A 172 22.78 -11.63 16.45
N ALA A 173 22.10 -11.49 15.32
CA ALA A 173 20.80 -12.09 15.10
C ALA A 173 20.92 -13.55 14.69
N GLU A 174 20.08 -14.40 15.25
CA GLU A 174 20.06 -15.85 14.96
C GLU A 174 18.66 -16.36 14.60
N GLY A 175 18.63 -17.47 13.88
CA GLY A 175 17.41 -18.21 13.53
C GLY A 175 16.28 -17.35 12.97
N LYS A 176 15.15 -17.31 13.69
CA LYS A 176 13.95 -16.56 13.26
C LYS A 176 14.20 -15.06 13.14
N GLU A 177 14.95 -14.46 14.06
CA GLU A 177 15.19 -13.01 14.05
C GLU A 177 15.95 -12.61 12.79
N LYS A 178 17.00 -13.36 12.46
CA LYS A 178 17.79 -13.17 11.24
C LYS A 178 16.90 -13.23 10.00
N ARG A 179 16.02 -14.23 9.91
CA ARG A 179 15.05 -14.36 8.80
C ARG A 179 14.09 -13.17 8.71
N ASP A 180 13.56 -12.72 9.84
CA ASP A 180 12.63 -11.58 9.86
C ASP A 180 13.34 -10.27 9.47
N MET A 181 14.63 -10.10 9.78
CA MET A 181 15.44 -8.97 9.30
C MET A 181 15.56 -8.96 7.77
N VAL A 182 15.90 -10.09 7.14
CA VAL A 182 15.99 -10.21 5.67
C VAL A 182 14.65 -9.89 5.02
N ILE A 183 13.57 -10.46 5.53
CA ILE A 183 12.23 -10.25 4.97
C ILE A 183 11.80 -8.79 5.12
N ASN A 184 12.11 -8.16 6.25
CA ASN A 184 11.83 -6.74 6.44
C ASN A 184 12.63 -5.87 5.46
N GLU A 185 13.88 -6.23 5.17
CA GLU A 185 14.69 -5.52 4.17
C GLU A 185 14.08 -5.63 2.77
N ILE A 186 13.62 -6.82 2.36
CA ILE A 186 12.91 -7.02 1.09
C ILE A 186 11.65 -6.13 1.02
N ARG A 187 10.90 -6.02 2.13
CA ARG A 187 9.73 -5.13 2.22
C ARG A 187 10.11 -3.65 2.08
N LEU A 188 11.23 -3.23 2.66
CA LEU A 188 11.75 -1.87 2.52
C LEU A 188 12.18 -1.58 1.07
N ASN A 189 12.81 -2.54 0.40
CA ASN A 189 13.20 -2.43 -1.01
C ASN A 189 11.97 -2.29 -1.93
N GLU A 190 10.92 -3.07 -1.68
CA GLU A 190 9.65 -2.95 -2.40
C GLU A 190 8.99 -1.57 -2.21
N ASP A 191 9.02 -1.02 -0.99
CA ASP A 191 8.52 0.34 -0.75
C ASP A 191 9.39 1.40 -1.42
N SER A 192 10.71 1.27 -1.39
CA SER A 192 11.63 2.19 -2.07
C SER A 192 11.34 2.22 -3.58
N ARG A 193 11.11 1.06 -4.20
CA ARG A 193 10.69 0.98 -5.61
C ARG A 193 9.34 1.67 -5.86
N ARG A 194 8.37 1.55 -4.94
CA ARG A 194 7.08 2.25 -5.04
C ARG A 194 7.23 3.76 -4.90
N VAL A 195 8.12 4.24 -4.03
CA VAL A 195 8.42 5.67 -3.88
C VAL A 195 9.10 6.20 -5.14
N GLN A 196 10.09 5.49 -5.70
CA GLN A 196 10.72 5.86 -6.97
C GLN A 196 9.68 6.00 -8.09
N LYS A 197 8.76 5.03 -8.20
CA LYS A 197 7.63 5.09 -9.14
C LYS A 197 6.72 6.29 -8.87
N ALA A 198 6.48 6.64 -7.61
CA ALA A 198 5.65 7.78 -7.23
C ALA A 198 6.29 9.10 -7.67
N VAL A 199 7.60 9.29 -7.47
CA VAL A 199 8.33 10.50 -7.88
C VAL A 199 8.20 10.75 -9.39
N GLN A 200 8.13 9.68 -10.19
CA GLN A 200 7.94 9.76 -11.64
C GLN A 200 6.49 10.05 -12.07
N GLN A 201 5.54 10.16 -11.12
CA GLN A 201 4.13 10.43 -11.40
C GLN A 201 3.80 11.89 -11.06
N PRO A 202 3.85 12.83 -12.03
CA PRO A 202 3.71 14.27 -11.75
C PRO A 202 2.33 14.67 -11.19
N GLN A 203 1.30 13.83 -11.30
CA GLN A 203 -0.02 14.11 -10.73
C GLN A 203 -0.22 13.32 -9.42
N GLN A 204 -0.32 11.99 -9.52
CA GLN A 204 -0.61 11.11 -8.38
C GLN A 204 0.59 10.96 -7.43
N GLY A 205 1.78 11.41 -7.82
CA GLY A 205 2.99 11.41 -7.00
C GLY A 205 3.23 12.68 -6.21
N GLN A 206 2.42 13.74 -6.36
CA GLN A 206 2.67 15.04 -5.71
C GLN A 206 2.82 14.98 -4.19
N TRP A 207 2.24 13.96 -3.54
CA TRP A 207 2.42 13.71 -2.11
C TRP A 207 3.88 13.48 -1.70
N THR A 208 4.78 13.15 -2.62
CA THR A 208 6.23 13.00 -2.34
C THR A 208 6.88 14.33 -1.97
N ASN A 209 6.30 15.45 -2.40
CA ASN A 209 6.82 16.81 -2.16
C ASN A 209 6.18 17.47 -0.94
N TRP A 210 5.29 16.77 -0.23
CA TRP A 210 4.62 17.31 0.95
C TRP A 210 5.53 17.17 2.18
N ASP A 211 6.47 18.10 2.29
CA ASP A 211 7.36 18.21 3.44
C ASP A 211 6.56 18.45 4.72
N ASN A 212 6.98 17.84 5.83
CA ASN A 212 6.34 17.93 7.15
C ASN A 212 4.88 17.44 7.24
N ALA A 213 4.25 17.00 6.15
CA ALA A 213 2.91 16.42 6.20
C ALA A 213 2.95 15.07 6.94
N LEU A 214 2.15 14.97 8.00
CA LEU A 214 1.98 13.74 8.77
C LEU A 214 1.34 12.66 7.91
N GLN A 215 1.84 11.43 8.04
CA GLN A 215 1.23 10.27 7.41
C GLN A 215 -0.09 9.92 8.11
N LYS A 216 -1.15 9.78 7.32
CA LYS A 216 -2.43 9.21 7.74
C LYS A 216 -2.44 7.71 7.43
N SER A 217 -2.32 6.88 8.45
CA SER A 217 -2.45 5.43 8.32
C SER A 217 -3.87 4.99 8.67
N LEU A 218 -4.59 4.40 7.72
CA LEU A 218 -5.92 3.84 7.95
C LEU A 218 -5.82 2.41 8.47
N THR A 219 -6.59 2.12 9.51
CA THR A 219 -6.84 0.78 10.04
C THR A 219 -8.12 0.19 9.45
N TRP A 220 -8.27 -1.13 9.53
CA TRP A 220 -9.51 -1.78 9.13
C TRP A 220 -10.71 -1.33 9.97
N ASN A 221 -10.50 -1.10 11.27
CA ASN A 221 -11.53 -0.61 12.15
C ASN A 221 -12.05 0.77 11.71
N GLU A 222 -11.16 1.70 11.38
CA GLU A 222 -11.54 3.00 10.82
C GLU A 222 -12.30 2.86 9.50
N ILE A 223 -11.79 2.02 8.58
CA ILE A 223 -12.43 1.77 7.28
C ILE A 223 -13.85 1.23 7.44
N TRP A 224 -14.07 0.33 8.41
CA TRP A 224 -15.39 -0.25 8.69
C TRP A 224 -16.40 0.79 9.15
N HIS A 225 -15.99 1.74 9.98
CA HIS A 225 -16.87 2.80 10.49
C HIS A 225 -16.99 3.99 9.53
N MET A 226 -16.13 4.09 8.51
CA MET A 226 -16.25 5.12 7.48
C MET A 226 -17.40 4.87 6.51
N ALA A 227 -18.15 5.92 6.19
CA ALA A 227 -19.08 5.91 5.06
C ALA A 227 -18.31 5.58 3.76
N PRO A 228 -18.85 4.73 2.85
CA PRO A 228 -18.14 4.30 1.64
C PRO A 228 -17.59 5.45 0.78
N LEU A 229 -18.38 6.53 0.61
CA LEU A 229 -17.97 7.70 -0.17
C LEU A 229 -16.81 8.47 0.47
N ARG A 230 -16.67 8.41 1.80
CA ARG A 230 -15.57 9.06 2.53
C ARG A 230 -14.22 8.43 2.20
N ILE A 231 -14.16 7.11 2.06
CA ILE A 231 -12.92 6.39 1.69
C ILE A 231 -12.52 6.76 0.27
N SER A 232 -13.47 6.70 -0.68
CA SER A 232 -13.21 7.09 -2.07
C SER A 232 -12.74 8.53 -2.18
N PHE A 233 -13.41 9.45 -1.48
CA PHE A 233 -13.02 10.86 -1.42
C PHE A 233 -11.61 11.04 -0.87
N LEU A 234 -11.27 10.40 0.25
CA LEU A 234 -9.96 10.53 0.89
C LEU A 234 -8.82 10.02 -0.02
N ILE A 235 -9.03 8.90 -0.71
CA ILE A 235 -8.05 8.40 -1.67
C ILE A 235 -7.92 9.40 -2.84
N ARG A 236 -9.05 9.83 -3.41
CA ARG A 236 -9.04 10.76 -4.55
C ARG A 236 -8.43 12.12 -4.20
N SER A 237 -8.58 12.60 -2.97
CA SER A 237 -8.00 13.88 -2.55
C SER A 237 -6.48 13.83 -2.48
N VAL A 238 -5.91 12.74 -1.97
CA VAL A 238 -4.46 12.59 -1.82
C VAL A 238 -3.75 12.40 -3.16
N TYR A 239 -4.40 11.72 -4.10
CA TYR A 239 -3.82 11.38 -5.40
C TYR A 239 -4.28 12.31 -6.54
N ASP A 240 -4.89 13.48 -6.22
CA ASP A 240 -5.38 14.47 -7.19
C ASP A 240 -6.31 13.89 -8.28
N LEU A 241 -7.33 13.14 -7.84
CA LEU A 241 -8.33 12.48 -8.69
C LEU A 241 -9.76 13.00 -8.43
N LEU A 242 -9.88 14.11 -7.71
CA LEU A 242 -11.16 14.81 -7.51
C LEU A 242 -11.47 15.69 -8.73
N PRO A 243 -12.76 15.96 -9.02
CA PRO A 243 -13.20 16.76 -10.17
C PRO A 243 -12.99 18.27 -9.92
N SER A 244 -11.75 18.69 -9.65
CA SER A 244 -11.35 20.11 -9.68
C SER A 244 -11.37 20.63 -11.13
N ASN A 245 -11.57 21.93 -11.37
CA ASN A 245 -11.59 22.44 -12.75
C ASN A 245 -10.28 22.13 -13.49
N ALA A 246 -9.12 22.14 -12.81
CA ALA A 246 -7.87 21.69 -13.42
C ALA A 246 -7.92 20.23 -13.92
N ASN A 247 -8.54 19.32 -13.16
CA ASN A 247 -8.74 17.94 -13.58
C ASN A 247 -9.83 17.80 -14.64
N LEU A 248 -10.90 18.58 -14.56
CA LEU A 248 -11.98 18.57 -15.56
C LEU A 248 -11.47 19.02 -16.94
N VAL A 249 -10.60 20.04 -16.99
CA VAL A 249 -9.92 20.44 -18.24
C VAL A 249 -9.04 19.32 -18.77
N ARG A 250 -8.25 18.70 -17.89
CA ARG A 250 -7.41 17.55 -18.25
C ARG A 250 -8.23 16.37 -18.79
N TRP A 251 -9.46 16.18 -18.34
CA TRP A 251 -10.37 15.14 -18.81
C TRP A 251 -11.23 15.56 -20.01
N GLY A 252 -11.00 16.73 -20.59
CA GLY A 252 -11.78 17.25 -21.72
C GLY A 252 -13.25 17.52 -21.38
N LYS A 253 -13.55 17.84 -20.11
CA LYS A 253 -14.90 18.13 -19.61
C LYS A 253 -15.17 19.61 -19.39
N LYS A 254 -14.12 20.44 -19.39
CA LYS A 254 -14.16 21.90 -19.31
C LYS A 254 -13.03 22.48 -20.13
N GLU A 255 -13.13 23.76 -20.45
CA GLU A 255 -12.08 24.51 -21.16
C GLU A 255 -11.17 25.30 -20.21
N ASP A 256 -11.76 25.84 -19.12
CA ASP A 256 -11.06 26.73 -18.20
C ASP A 256 -10.80 26.08 -16.82
N PRO A 257 -9.53 26.05 -16.33
CA PRO A 257 -9.19 25.55 -15.01
C PRO A 257 -9.37 26.57 -13.87
N THR A 258 -9.88 27.77 -14.11
CA THR A 258 -10.02 28.83 -13.09
C THR A 258 -10.99 28.49 -11.96
N CYS A 259 -10.76 29.07 -10.79
CA CYS A 259 -11.62 28.96 -9.62
C CYS A 259 -12.74 30.01 -9.71
N PRO A 260 -14.02 29.62 -9.56
CA PRO A 260 -15.14 30.56 -9.66
C PRO A 260 -15.16 31.59 -8.53
N LEU A 261 -14.44 31.34 -7.44
CA LEU A 261 -14.34 32.28 -6.32
C LEU A 261 -13.23 33.30 -6.58
N CYS A 262 -11.98 32.84 -6.69
CA CYS A 262 -10.81 33.71 -6.68
C CYS A 262 -10.08 33.83 -8.02
N GLN A 263 -10.62 33.25 -9.10
CA GLN A 263 -10.10 33.29 -10.47
C GLN A 263 -8.69 32.68 -10.68
N GLY A 264 -8.04 32.16 -9.62
CA GLY A 264 -6.79 31.40 -9.73
C GLY A 264 -7.00 29.98 -10.24
N ARG A 265 -5.94 29.26 -10.60
CA ARG A 265 -6.02 27.86 -11.06
C ARG A 265 -6.60 26.94 -9.97
N GLN A 266 -7.72 26.27 -10.26
CA GLN A 266 -8.43 25.43 -9.30
C GLN A 266 -7.91 23.98 -9.34
N THR A 267 -6.86 23.71 -8.57
CA THR A 267 -6.38 22.34 -8.27
C THR A 267 -7.15 21.71 -7.11
N THR A 268 -6.95 20.42 -6.83
CA THR A 268 -7.54 19.77 -5.66
C THR A 268 -7.07 20.41 -4.35
N GLU A 269 -5.77 20.71 -4.23
CA GLU A 269 -5.22 21.44 -3.08
C GLU A 269 -5.85 22.83 -2.91
N HIS A 270 -6.03 23.55 -4.03
CA HIS A 270 -6.68 24.85 -4.02
C HIS A 270 -8.09 24.80 -3.41
N VAL A 271 -8.90 23.81 -3.81
CA VAL A 271 -10.28 23.66 -3.34
C VAL A 271 -10.34 23.23 -1.87
N LEU A 272 -9.39 22.40 -1.42
CA LEU A 272 -9.44 21.81 -0.08
C LEU A 272 -8.81 22.69 1.00
N SER A 273 -7.79 23.50 0.67
CA SER A 273 -7.05 24.25 1.68
C SER A 273 -6.55 25.64 1.24
N SER A 274 -6.32 25.88 -0.06
CA SER A 274 -5.48 27.01 -0.48
C SER A 274 -6.23 28.15 -1.19
N CYS A 275 -7.56 28.09 -1.33
CA CYS A 275 -8.36 29.19 -1.88
C CYS A 275 -8.48 30.37 -0.89
N LYS A 276 -7.93 31.54 -1.27
CA LYS A 276 -7.91 32.76 -0.45
C LYS A 276 -9.31 33.25 -0.05
N ILE A 277 -10.26 33.24 -0.99
CA ILE A 277 -11.64 33.69 -0.74
C ILE A 277 -12.41 32.68 0.10
N ALA A 278 -12.19 31.37 -0.10
CA ALA A 278 -12.81 30.35 0.75
C ALA A 278 -12.31 30.46 2.19
N LEU A 279 -11.02 30.79 2.38
CA LEU A 279 -10.42 31.02 3.69
C LEU A 279 -11.00 32.27 4.37
N SER A 280 -11.02 33.42 3.68
CA SER A 280 -11.53 34.68 4.27
C SER A 280 -13.02 34.61 4.62
N GLN A 281 -13.80 33.83 3.87
CA GLN A 281 -15.21 33.59 4.15
C GLN A 281 -15.46 32.48 5.21
N GLY A 282 -14.40 31.90 5.80
CA GLY A 282 -14.53 30.86 6.83
C GLY A 282 -15.14 29.54 6.32
N ARG A 283 -15.09 29.25 5.02
CA ARG A 283 -15.77 28.07 4.43
C ARG A 283 -15.19 26.74 4.92
N TYR A 284 -13.89 26.69 5.19
CA TYR A 284 -13.23 25.45 5.64
C TYR A 284 -13.66 25.03 7.05
N THR A 285 -13.91 26.00 7.93
CA THR A 285 -14.33 25.74 9.32
C THR A 285 -15.85 25.73 9.47
N TRP A 286 -16.61 26.15 8.44
CA TRP A 286 -18.06 26.31 8.54
C TRP A 286 -18.79 25.07 9.08
N ARG A 287 -18.53 23.87 8.53
CA ARG A 287 -19.20 22.64 9.00
C ARG A 287 -18.84 22.30 10.44
N HIS A 288 -17.57 22.48 10.81
CA HIS A 288 -17.10 22.25 12.17
C HIS A 288 -17.76 23.23 13.14
N ASN A 289 -17.74 24.52 12.80
CA ASN A 289 -18.33 25.58 13.62
C ASN A 289 -19.84 25.41 13.79
N ARG A 290 -20.54 24.92 12.75
CA ARG A 290 -21.98 24.60 12.87
C ARG A 290 -22.24 23.48 13.88
N VAL A 291 -21.45 22.41 13.88
CA VAL A 291 -21.58 21.34 14.89
C VAL A 291 -21.23 21.85 16.29
N LEU A 292 -20.18 22.66 16.42
CA LEU A 292 -19.82 23.26 17.70
C LEU A 292 -20.90 24.20 18.24
N GLN A 293 -21.60 24.94 17.37
CA GLN A 293 -22.70 25.81 17.76
C GLN A 293 -23.86 25.01 18.38
N GLU A 294 -24.25 23.89 17.77
CA GLU A 294 -25.31 23.02 18.32
C GLU A 294 -24.90 22.43 19.67
N LEU A 295 -23.65 21.97 19.80
CA LEU A 295 -23.13 21.45 21.07
C LEU A 295 -23.08 22.53 22.15
N ALA A 296 -22.63 23.73 21.80
CA ALA A 296 -22.59 24.85 22.72
C ALA A 296 -23.99 25.26 23.20
N ALA A 297 -25.00 25.20 22.33
CA ALA A 297 -26.39 25.48 22.68
C ALA A 297 -26.93 24.46 23.71
N ILE A 298 -26.68 23.16 23.50
CA ILE A 298 -27.09 22.09 24.44
C ILE A 298 -26.40 22.25 25.80
N ILE A 299 -25.11 22.57 25.82
CA ILE A 299 -24.37 22.76 27.08
C ILE A 299 -24.87 23.98 27.84
N SER A 300 -25.20 25.06 27.12
CA SER A 300 -25.68 26.31 27.73
C SER A 300 -27.09 26.22 28.31
N THR A 301 -27.93 25.29 27.81
CA THR A 301 -29.28 25.03 28.36
C THR A 301 -29.30 23.99 29.47
N ALA A 302 -28.20 23.28 29.69
CA ALA A 302 -28.04 22.29 30.76
C ALA A 302 -27.56 22.90 32.10
N ASN A 303 -27.18 24.18 32.11
CA ASN A 303 -26.93 25.01 33.29
C ASN A 303 -28.15 25.91 33.56
#